data_AF-A0A9C9VLE3-F1
#
_entry.id   AF-A0A9C9VLE3-F1
#
_cell.length_a   1.000
_cell.length_b   1.000
_cell.length_c   1.000
_cell.angle_alpha   90.00
_cell.angle_beta   90.00
_cell.angle_gamma   90.00
#
_symmetry.space_group_name_H-M   'P 1'
#
loop_
_entity.id
_entity.type
_entity.pdbx_description
1 polymer ?
#
loop_
_entity_poly.entity_id
_entity_poly.type
_entity_poly.pdbx_seq_one_letter_code
_entity_poly.pdbx_strand_id
1 'polypeptide(L)' 'MNINKYTQKLQEILMNSQSIALRYNNQSIDIPHFIMAIIEDNDNVGSSIFSKAGINLEQLKNGVEAILASIPKVYGSN' A
#
# COMPACT_ATOMS: atom_id res chain seq x y z
N MET A 1 17.41 5.87 2.34
CA MET A 1 16.40 6.93 2.48
C MET A 1 16.39 7.43 3.92
N ASN A 2 16.25 8.73 4.18
CA ASN A 2 16.09 9.24 5.55
C ASN A 2 14.59 9.46 5.83
N ILE A 3 13.95 8.47 6.45
CA ILE A 3 12.50 8.45 6.71
C ILE A 3 12.05 9.56 7.68
N ASN A 4 12.96 10.06 8.52
CA ASN A 4 12.68 11.10 9.51
C ASN A 4 12.37 12.46 8.89
N LYS A 5 12.61 12.62 7.57
CA LYS A 5 12.26 13.84 6.82
C LYS A 5 10.80 13.86 6.34
N TYR A 6 10.08 12.75 6.48
CA TYR A 6 8.68 12.66 6.08
C TYR A 6 7.73 12.98 7.24
N THR A 7 6.49 13.33 6.90
CA THR A 7 5.43 13.48 7.90
C THR A 7 5.20 12.16 8.63
N GLN A 8 4.80 12.21 9.91
CA GLN A 8 4.54 11.01 10.71
C GLN A 8 3.61 10.03 9.99
N LYS A 9 2.52 10.55 9.41
CA LYS A 9 1.57 9.74 8.64
C LYS A 9 2.20 9.06 7.42
N LEU A 10 3.11 9.72 6.70
CA LEU A 10 3.81 9.07 5.58
C LEU A 10 4.78 7.98 6.07
N GLN A 11 5.40 8.17 7.23
CA GLN A 11 6.23 7.13 7.84
C GLN A 11 5.38 5.88 8.20
N GLU A 12 4.19 6.08 8.78
CA GLU A 12 3.22 5.00 9.04
C GLU A 12 2.80 4.27 7.76
N ILE A 13 2.45 5.01 6.69
CA ILE A 13 2.07 4.42 5.40
C ILE A 13 3.22 3.57 4.82
N LEU A 14 4.46 4.05 4.90
CA LEU A 14 5.63 3.28 4.43
C LEU A 14 5.83 2.00 5.23
N MET A 15 5.63 2.03 6.56
CA MET A 15 5.67 0.84 7.40
C MET A 15 4.55 -0.15 7.06
N ASN A 16 3.33 0.35 6.84
CA ASN A 16 2.18 -0.45 6.43
C ASN A 16 2.41 -1.09 5.04
N SER A 17 3.02 -0.37 4.12
CA SER A 17 3.39 -0.88 2.79
C SER A 17 4.33 -2.09 2.89
N GLN A 18 5.29 -2.05 3.81
CA GLN A 18 6.17 -3.18 4.10
C GLN A 18 5.39 -4.40 4.62
N SER A 19 4.45 -4.16 5.55
CA SER A 19 3.59 -5.22 6.10
C SER A 19 2.74 -5.87 5.00
N ILE A 20 2.19 -5.07 4.08
CA ILE A 20 1.42 -5.57 2.94
C ILE A 20 2.31 -6.41 2.01
N ALA A 21 3.52 -5.97 1.68
CA ALA A 21 4.44 -6.77 0.85
C ALA A 21 4.72 -8.14 1.47
N LEU A 22 4.92 -8.20 2.79
CA LEU A 22 5.08 -9.46 3.53
C LEU A 22 3.80 -10.32 3.47
N ARG A 23 2.62 -9.71 3.66
CA ARG A 23 1.31 -10.39 3.60
C ARG A 23 1.07 -11.06 2.24
N TYR A 24 1.49 -10.43 1.15
CA TYR A 24 1.36 -10.98 -0.21
C TYR A 24 2.57 -11.83 -0.66
N ASN A 25 3.59 -12.01 0.19
CA ASN A 25 4.85 -12.68 -0.13
C ASN A 25 5.58 -12.06 -1.34
N ASN A 26 5.47 -10.73 -1.49
CA ASN A 26 6.20 -10.01 -2.53
C ASN A 26 7.59 -9.62 -2.01
N GLN A 27 8.62 -9.82 -2.84
CA GLN A 27 10.03 -9.69 -2.43
C GLN A 27 10.43 -8.26 -2.06
N SER A 28 9.74 -7.27 -2.62
CA SER A 28 10.01 -5.85 -2.40
C SER A 28 8.72 -5.05 -2.30
N ILE A 29 8.81 -3.90 -1.63
CA ILE A 29 7.76 -2.89 -1.69
C ILE A 29 7.73 -2.29 -3.09
N ASP A 30 6.51 -2.08 -3.60
CA ASP A 30 6.23 -1.43 -4.87
C ASP A 30 4.94 -0.59 -4.74
N ILE A 31 4.62 0.22 -5.74
CA ILE A 31 3.50 1.17 -5.77
C ILE A 31 2.17 0.55 -5.31
N PRO A 32 1.77 -0.67 -5.72
CA PRO A 32 0.50 -1.26 -5.28
C PRO A 32 0.41 -1.44 -3.76
N HIS A 33 1.52 -1.72 -3.08
CA HIS A 33 1.57 -1.85 -1.62
C HIS A 33 1.35 -0.50 -0.94
N PHE A 34 1.95 0.55 -1.49
CA PHE A 34 1.81 1.91 -0.99
C PHE A 34 0.39 2.44 -1.17
N ILE A 35 -0.22 2.19 -2.33
CA ILE A 35 -1.60 2.55 -2.59
C ILE A 35 -2.55 1.76 -1.69
N MET A 36 -2.32 0.45 -1.50
CA MET A 36 -3.11 -0.36 -0.56
C MET A 36 -2.95 0.15 0.89
N ALA A 37 -1.74 0.53 1.31
CA ALA A 37 -1.50 1.11 2.63
C ALA A 37 -2.25 2.43 2.85
N ILE A 38 -2.34 3.27 1.82
CA ILE A 38 -3.16 4.48 1.84
C ILE A 38 -4.64 4.12 2.00
N ILE A 39 -5.16 3.17 1.22
CA ILE A 39 -6.59 2.83 1.22
C ILE A 39 -7.03 2.09 2.49
N GLU A 40 -6.17 1.23 3.06
CA GLU A 40 -6.46 0.52 4.31
C GLU A 40 -6.44 1.46 5.53
N ASP A 41 -5.68 2.55 5.48
CA ASP A 41 -5.73 3.62 6.47
C ASP A 41 -6.77 4.68 6.07
N ASN A 42 -7.96 4.61 6.64
CA ASN A 42 -9.02 5.58 6.34
C ASN A 42 -8.74 6.99 6.90
N ASP A 43 -7.76 7.15 7.78
CA ASP A 43 -7.38 8.42 8.39
C ASP A 43 -6.10 8.99 7.76
N ASN A 44 -6.14 9.29 6.46
CA ASN A 44 -5.06 10.00 5.79
C ASN A 44 -5.53 10.89 4.62
N VAL A 45 -4.61 11.77 4.20
CA VAL A 45 -4.86 12.73 3.12
C VAL A 45 -5.00 12.05 1.76
N GLY A 46 -4.31 10.93 1.52
CA GLY A 46 -4.39 10.19 0.26
C GLY A 46 -5.78 9.64 -0.03
N SER A 47 -6.38 8.96 0.95
CA SER A 47 -7.77 8.47 0.87
C SER A 47 -8.78 9.61 0.68
N SER A 48 -8.54 10.74 1.34
CA SER A 48 -9.35 11.95 1.15
C SER A 48 -9.24 12.52 -0.27
N ILE A 49 -8.04 12.49 -0.87
CA ILE A 49 -7.80 12.95 -2.25
C ILE A 49 -8.55 12.05 -3.25
N PHE A 50 -8.44 10.73 -3.10
CA PHE A 50 -9.14 9.78 -3.98
C PHE A 50 -10.66 9.98 -3.94
N SER A 51 -11.25 10.09 -2.74
CA SER A 51 -12.68 10.36 -2.58
C SER A 51 -13.09 11.69 -3.22
N LYS A 52 -12.30 12.77 -3.03
CA LYS A 52 -12.57 14.08 -3.64
C LYS A 52 -12.40 14.08 -5.16
N ALA A 53 -11.56 13.20 -5.69
CA ALA A 53 -11.41 12.98 -7.13
C ALA A 53 -12.55 12.13 -7.73
N GLY A 54 -13.53 11.71 -6.94
CA GLY A 54 -14.66 10.88 -7.38
C GLY A 54 -14.29 9.41 -7.55
N ILE A 55 -13.16 8.96 -7.00
CA ILE A 55 -12.73 7.56 -7.07
C ILE A 55 -13.50 6.76 -6.00
N ASN A 56 -14.12 5.65 -6.43
CA ASN A 56 -14.68 4.69 -5.50
C ASN A 56 -13.53 3.91 -4.82
N LEU A 57 -13.32 4.14 -3.53
CA LEU A 57 -12.23 3.53 -2.76
C LEU A 57 -12.33 2.00 -2.69
N GLU A 58 -13.54 1.44 -2.65
CA GLU A 58 -13.75 0.00 -2.61
C GLU A 58 -13.37 -0.65 -3.95
N GLN A 59 -13.78 -0.05 -5.06
CA GLN A 59 -13.37 -0.50 -6.39
C GLN A 59 -11.86 -0.39 -6.59
N LEU A 60 -11.26 0.72 -6.15
CA LEU A 60 -9.82 0.91 -6.19
C LEU A 60 -9.09 -0.16 -5.37
N LYS A 61 -9.57 -0.43 -4.15
CA LYS A 61 -9.03 -1.48 -3.28
C LYS A 61 -9.02 -2.84 -3.98
N ASN A 62 -10.15 -3.24 -4.55
CA ASN A 62 -10.29 -4.53 -5.24
C ASN A 62 -9.33 -4.63 -6.44
N GLY A 63 -9.18 -3.55 -7.21
CA GLY A 63 -8.23 -3.50 -8.32
C GLY A 63 -6.77 -3.62 -7.87
N VAL A 64 -6.39 -2.91 -6.80
CA VAL A 64 -5.04 -2.98 -6.23
C VAL A 64 -4.76 -4.36 -5.63
N GLU A 65 -5.75 -4.98 -4.98
CA GLU A 65 -5.65 -6.34 -4.45
C GLU A 65 -5.40 -7.38 -5.55
N ALA A 66 -6.09 -7.25 -6.69
CA ALA A 66 -5.84 -8.11 -7.85
C ALA A 66 -4.41 -7.95 -8.39
N ILE A 67 -3.89 -6.72 -8.44
CA ILE A 67 -2.51 -6.45 -8.84
C ILE A 67 -1.54 -7.10 -7.86
N LEU A 68 -1.69 -6.85 -6.55
CA LEU A 68 -0.85 -7.44 -5.49
C LEU A 68 -0.81 -8.97 -5.56
N ALA A 69 -1.96 -9.60 -5.80
CA ALA A 69 -2.06 -11.05 -5.93
C ALA A 69 -1.33 -11.61 -7.17
N SER A 70 -1.15 -10.78 -8.21
CA SER A 70 -0.46 -11.14 -9.46
C SER A 70 1.06 -10.94 -9.42
N ILE A 71 1.57 -10.15 -8.47
CA ILE A 71 3.01 -9.92 -8.32
C ILE A 71 3.70 -11.25 -7.94
N PRO A 72 4.88 -11.57 -8.51
CA PRO A 72 5.63 -12.77 -8.17
C PRO A 72 5.81 -12.95 -6.66
N LYS A 73 5.49 -14.17 -6.20
CA LYS A 73 5.60 -14.55 -4.80
C LYS A 73 6.90 -15.28 -4.57
N VAL A 74 7.66 -14.87 -3.57
CA VAL A 74 8.89 -15.55 -3.17
C VAL A 74 8.64 -16.28 -1.86
N TYR A 75 8.68 -17.61 -1.95
CA TYR A 75 8.76 -18.48 -0.79
C TYR A 75 10.22 -18.86 -0.63
N GLY A 76 10.78 -18.70 0.56
CA GLY A 76 12.16 -19.07 0.83
C GLY A 76 12.42 -20.50 0.38
N SER A 77 13.43 -20.73 -0.46
CA SER A 77 13.91 -22.07 -0.78
C SER A 77 14.56 -22.64 0.48
N ASN A 78 14.04 -23.77 0.97
CA ASN A 78 14.65 -24.57 2.03
C ASN A 78 15.98 -25.17 1.57
#